data_AF-A0A5K1BUV2-F1
#
_entry.id   AF-A0A5K1BUV2-F1
#
_cell.length_a   1.000
_cell.length_b   1.000
_cell.length_c   1.000
_cell.angle_alpha   90.00
_cell.angle_beta   90.00
_cell.angle_gamma   90.00
#
_symmetry.space_group_name_H-M   'P 1'
#
loop_
_entity.id
_entity.type
_entity.pdbx_description
1 polymer ?
#
loop_
_entity_poly.entity_id
_entity_poly.type
_entity_poly.pdbx_seq_one_letter_code
_entity_poly.pdbx_strand_id
1 'polypeptide(L)'
;PLPEKEKKGRKDRKNNGPEKLMNSSYQKWARLGVPMLISGGDDTKLFAYSANEFSKFSPHDICPAPQRVLVQLVHDSAIGGTDMILVQNPGWLDVMPVFLGSKAKSSKRKHVDSGKIATAQLLARVKCKKAEKIISSTISRTGVLFAFSDHVKPRLFELKNVTGSGVGKGGWVVDKMQLPAKLPFAHCMVFSNDSSRLIIAGHDKKIY
;
A
#
# COMPACT_ATOMS: atom_id res chain seq x y z
N PRO A 1 -24.42 74.32 8.63
CA PRO A 1 -23.01 74.07 9.03
C PRO A 1 -22.95 73.08 10.21
N LEU A 2 -22.70 71.82 9.87
CA LEU A 2 -22.66 70.66 10.79
C LEU A 2 -21.30 70.61 11.55
N PRO A 3 -21.26 70.08 12.78
CA PRO A 3 -20.02 69.78 13.48
C PRO A 3 -19.52 68.37 13.15
N GLU A 4 -18.25 68.22 12.79
CA GLU A 4 -17.59 66.92 12.66
C GLU A 4 -16.94 66.48 13.98
N LYS A 5 -17.01 65.17 14.19
CA LYS A 5 -16.86 64.43 15.43
C LYS A 5 -15.45 63.88 15.64
N GLU A 6 -15.10 63.80 16.93
CA GLU A 6 -14.21 62.87 17.62
C GLU A 6 -13.44 61.82 16.79
N LYS A 7 -12.10 61.90 16.83
CA LYS A 7 -11.22 60.75 16.52
C LYS A 7 -10.92 59.97 17.79
N LYS A 8 -11.64 58.87 18.00
CA LYS A 8 -11.35 57.83 19.01
C LYS A 8 -10.06 57.08 18.66
N GLY A 9 -9.13 57.06 19.61
CA GLY A 9 -7.92 56.24 19.58
C GLY A 9 -8.24 54.75 19.41
N ARG A 10 -7.49 54.11 18.52
CA ARG A 10 -7.68 52.74 18.06
C ARG A 10 -7.26 51.77 19.18
N LYS A 11 -8.21 50.95 19.62
CA LYS A 11 -8.05 49.85 20.57
C LYS A 11 -7.24 48.73 19.89
N ASP A 12 -6.04 48.45 20.39
CA ASP A 12 -5.25 47.30 19.94
C ASP A 12 -6.01 46.00 20.20
N ARG A 13 -6.55 45.41 19.12
CA ARG A 13 -7.11 44.07 19.15
C ARG A 13 -5.93 43.10 19.22
N LYS A 14 -5.70 42.61 20.45
CA LYS A 14 -4.88 41.44 20.75
C LYS A 14 -5.46 40.26 19.95
N ASN A 15 -4.91 40.01 18.76
CA ASN A 15 -5.15 38.79 18.02
C ASN A 15 -4.50 37.64 18.81
N ASN A 16 -5.27 37.02 19.69
CA ASN A 16 -5.01 35.63 20.09
C ASN A 16 -5.28 34.77 18.85
N GLY A 17 -4.29 34.68 17.96
CA GLY A 17 -4.18 33.54 17.06
C GLY A 17 -3.99 32.27 17.90
N PRO A 18 -4.28 31.08 17.37
CA PRO A 18 -3.95 29.84 18.08
C PRO A 18 -2.48 29.90 18.45
N GLU A 19 -2.18 29.69 19.74
CA GLU A 19 -0.83 29.56 20.25
C GLU A 19 -0.04 28.72 19.26
N LYS A 20 1.00 29.32 18.71
CA LYS A 20 1.95 28.68 17.83
C LYS A 20 2.52 27.51 18.62
N LEU A 21 1.93 26.32 18.46
CA LEU A 21 2.28 25.08 19.14
C LEU A 21 3.79 25.04 19.24
N MET A 22 4.31 25.07 20.46
CA MET A 22 5.74 25.07 20.75
C MET A 22 6.39 23.96 19.94
N ASN A 23 6.98 24.37 18.81
CA ASN A 23 7.78 23.62 17.86
C ASN A 23 7.91 22.13 18.24
N SER A 24 6.86 21.35 17.95
CA SER A 24 6.55 20.00 18.45
C SER A 24 7.34 18.90 17.75
N SER A 25 8.55 19.23 17.29
CA SER A 25 9.40 18.26 16.61
C SER A 25 9.88 17.21 17.61
N TYR A 26 9.49 15.96 17.37
CA TYR A 26 9.89 14.80 18.16
C TYR A 26 11.42 14.64 18.26
N GLN A 27 12.16 15.18 17.29
CA GLN A 27 13.64 15.19 17.25
C GLN A 27 14.29 15.89 18.47
N LYS A 28 13.52 16.70 19.20
CA LYS A 28 13.98 17.34 20.43
C LYS A 28 14.18 16.36 21.57
N TRP A 29 13.38 15.29 21.63
CA TRP A 29 13.40 14.30 22.71
C TRP A 29 13.72 12.88 22.24
N ALA A 30 13.46 12.53 20.97
CA ALA A 30 13.75 11.21 20.39
C ALA A 30 15.24 11.07 20.05
N ARG A 31 16.07 10.92 21.08
CA ARG A 31 17.52 10.76 20.99
C ARG A 31 17.96 9.52 21.75
N LEU A 32 19.10 8.97 21.36
CA LEU A 32 19.69 7.81 22.03
C LEU A 32 19.87 8.09 23.54
N GLY A 33 19.46 7.15 24.38
CA GLY A 33 19.57 7.24 25.84
C GLY A 33 18.43 7.99 26.54
N VAL A 34 17.48 8.58 25.81
CA VAL A 34 16.28 9.18 26.41
C VAL A 34 15.22 8.08 26.62
N PRO A 35 14.74 7.85 27.85
CA PRO A 35 13.66 6.89 28.08
C PRO A 35 12.37 7.31 27.39
N MET A 36 11.73 6.37 26.70
CA MET A 36 10.48 6.59 25.97
C MET A 36 9.36 5.72 26.54
N LEU A 37 8.16 6.29 26.61
CA LEU A 37 6.94 5.53 26.80
C LEU A 37 6.33 5.25 25.42
N ILE A 38 5.89 4.01 25.19
CA ILE A 38 5.20 3.62 23.96
C ILE A 38 3.79 3.18 24.33
N SER A 39 2.78 3.74 23.67
CA SER A 39 1.38 3.31 23.79
C SER A 39 0.87 2.80 22.45
N GLY A 40 -0.05 1.84 22.50
CA GLY A 40 -0.79 1.35 21.35
C GLY A 40 -2.20 0.92 21.76
N GLY A 41 -3.15 1.02 20.83
CA GLY A 41 -4.55 0.68 21.06
C GLY A 41 -5.22 0.08 19.83
N ASP A 42 -6.54 -0.10 19.92
CA ASP A 42 -7.36 -0.70 18.85
C ASP A 42 -7.49 0.19 17.61
N ASP A 43 -7.10 1.47 17.71
CA ASP A 43 -6.99 2.39 16.58
C ASP A 43 -5.83 2.06 15.64
N THR A 44 -5.05 1.01 15.97
CA THR A 44 -3.87 0.53 15.24
C THR A 44 -2.77 1.58 15.13
N LYS A 45 -2.70 2.54 16.04
CA LYS A 45 -1.61 3.52 16.10
C LYS A 45 -0.61 3.15 17.18
N LEU A 46 0.63 3.57 16.98
CA LEU A 46 1.69 3.42 17.98
C LEU A 46 2.27 4.80 18.27
N PHE A 47 2.08 5.30 19.48
CA PHE A 47 2.58 6.61 19.89
C PHE A 47 3.81 6.46 20.80
N ALA A 48 4.84 7.26 20.54
CA ALA A 48 5.96 7.47 21.46
C ALA A 48 5.83 8.79 22.20
N TYR A 49 6.21 8.77 23.47
CA TYR A 49 6.29 9.92 24.35
C TYR A 49 7.68 9.97 24.99
N SER A 50 8.17 11.17 25.30
CA SER A 50 9.29 11.31 26.23
C SER A 50 8.82 10.90 27.63
N ALA A 51 9.45 9.91 28.26
CA ALA A 51 9.04 9.47 29.59
C ALA A 51 9.33 10.55 30.66
N ASN A 52 10.47 11.25 30.52
CA ASN A 52 10.88 12.29 31.46
C ASN A 52 10.11 13.61 31.27
N GLU A 53 9.51 13.80 30.10
CA GLU A 53 8.90 15.07 29.68
C GLU A 53 7.53 14.86 29.07
N PHE A 54 6.78 13.91 29.63
CA PHE A 54 5.51 13.42 29.10
C PHE A 54 4.48 14.54 28.81
N SER A 55 4.41 15.55 29.68
CA SER A 55 3.49 16.69 29.54
C SER A 55 4.05 17.84 28.69
N LYS A 56 5.34 17.85 28.36
CA LYS A 56 5.98 18.98 27.65
C LYS A 56 5.90 18.86 26.13
N PHE A 57 5.79 17.64 25.60
CA PHE A 57 5.79 17.39 24.16
C PHE A 57 4.58 16.56 23.75
N SER A 58 4.06 16.86 22.57
CA SER A 58 3.06 16.00 21.92
C SER A 58 3.65 14.62 21.60
N PRO A 59 2.85 13.55 21.66
CA PRO A 59 3.29 12.24 21.22
C PRO A 59 3.68 12.22 19.75
N HIS A 60 4.62 11.36 19.41
CA HIS A 60 4.99 11.07 18.04
C HIS A 60 4.31 9.79 17.57
N ASP A 61 3.56 9.85 16.48
CA ASP A 61 3.05 8.66 15.82
C ASP A 61 4.20 7.93 15.12
N ILE A 62 4.62 6.78 15.68
CA ILE A 62 5.75 5.97 15.21
C ILE A 62 5.31 5.06 14.07
N CYS A 63 4.02 4.68 14.04
CA CYS A 63 3.56 3.64 13.14
C CYS A 63 2.50 4.19 12.20
N PRO A 64 2.73 4.18 10.88
CA PRO A 64 1.67 4.32 9.89
C PRO A 64 0.85 3.00 9.84
N ALA A 65 0.44 2.49 11.00
CA ALA A 65 -0.35 1.29 11.09
C ALA A 65 -1.84 1.59 10.84
N PRO A 66 -2.57 0.61 10.27
CA PRO A 66 -2.15 -0.76 9.98
C PRO A 66 -1.07 -0.83 8.88
N GLN A 67 -0.16 -1.82 8.95
CA GLN A 67 0.83 -2.06 7.90
C GLN A 67 0.13 -2.03 6.55
N ARG A 68 0.53 -1.08 5.68
CA ARG A 68 -0.11 -0.90 4.38
C ARG A 68 -0.15 -2.22 3.63
N VAL A 69 -1.32 -2.54 3.10
CA VAL A 69 -1.52 -3.66 2.18
C VAL A 69 -0.46 -3.55 1.09
N LEU A 70 0.33 -4.61 0.90
CA LEU A 70 1.35 -4.60 -0.15
C LEU A 70 0.62 -4.72 -1.49
N VAL A 71 0.78 -3.68 -2.31
CA VAL A 71 0.18 -3.56 -3.64
C VAL A 71 1.32 -3.43 -4.65
N GLN A 72 1.30 -4.26 -5.67
CA GLN A 72 2.22 -4.16 -6.81
C GLN A 72 1.42 -3.93 -8.08
N LEU A 73 1.84 -2.94 -8.86
CA LEU A 73 1.25 -2.61 -10.17
C LEU A 73 2.23 -3.02 -11.26
N VAL A 74 1.72 -3.71 -12.27
CA VAL A 74 2.44 -4.14 -13.47
C VAL A 74 1.76 -3.52 -14.66
N HIS A 75 2.52 -2.83 -15.50
CA HIS A 75 2.01 -2.19 -16.71
C HIS A 75 2.17 -3.08 -17.93
N ASP A 76 1.35 -2.85 -18.95
CA ASP A 76 1.45 -3.49 -20.28
C ASP A 76 1.62 -5.02 -20.17
N SER A 77 0.78 -5.65 -19.35
CA SER A 77 0.91 -7.09 -19.10
C SER A 77 0.70 -7.89 -20.38
N ALA A 78 1.23 -9.12 -20.41
CA ALA A 78 0.97 -10.06 -21.51
C ALA A 78 -0.52 -10.47 -21.59
N ILE A 79 -1.31 -10.09 -20.58
CA ILE A 79 -2.75 -10.29 -20.51
C ILE A 79 -3.44 -9.13 -21.25
N GLY A 80 -3.43 -9.21 -22.58
CA GLY A 80 -4.13 -8.25 -23.44
C GLY A 80 -3.63 -6.80 -23.31
N GLY A 81 -2.38 -6.58 -22.89
CA GLY A 81 -1.80 -5.25 -22.70
C GLY A 81 -2.42 -4.46 -21.54
N THR A 82 -3.16 -5.12 -20.63
CA THR A 82 -3.85 -4.43 -19.53
C THR A 82 -2.91 -4.29 -18.34
N ASP A 83 -3.04 -3.19 -17.59
CA ASP A 83 -2.34 -3.02 -16.30
C ASP A 83 -2.91 -4.00 -15.27
N MET A 84 -2.05 -4.60 -14.45
CA MET A 84 -2.42 -5.62 -13.47
C MET A 84 -1.96 -5.18 -12.07
N ILE A 85 -2.82 -5.37 -11.09
CA ILE A 85 -2.49 -5.19 -9.68
C ILE A 85 -2.48 -6.53 -8.96
N LEU A 86 -1.43 -6.76 -8.17
CA LEU A 86 -1.37 -7.78 -7.13
C LEU A 86 -1.60 -7.13 -5.76
N VAL A 87 -2.54 -7.64 -4.98
CA VAL A 87 -2.84 -7.17 -3.62
C VAL A 87 -2.60 -8.28 -2.61
N GLN A 88 -1.69 -8.06 -1.67
CA GLN A 88 -1.38 -8.99 -0.60
C GLN A 88 -2.23 -8.73 0.63
N ASN A 89 -3.10 -9.69 0.96
CA ASN A 89 -3.75 -9.78 2.26
C ASN A 89 -3.03 -10.82 3.13
N PRO A 90 -3.22 -10.80 4.47
CA PRO A 90 -2.56 -11.77 5.34
C PRO A 90 -2.82 -13.23 4.97
N GLY A 91 -4.01 -13.57 4.46
CA GLY A 91 -4.37 -14.96 4.13
C GLY A 91 -4.55 -15.26 2.65
N TRP A 92 -4.47 -14.27 1.76
CA TRP A 92 -4.70 -14.47 0.33
C TRP A 92 -4.05 -13.39 -0.53
N LEU A 93 -3.85 -13.70 -1.80
CA LEU A 93 -3.51 -12.75 -2.86
C LEU A 93 -4.70 -12.52 -3.78
N ASP A 94 -4.90 -11.28 -4.18
CA ASP A 94 -5.82 -10.89 -5.26
C ASP A 94 -5.02 -10.41 -6.46
N VAL A 95 -5.37 -10.92 -7.64
CA VAL A 95 -4.84 -10.48 -8.94
C VAL A 95 -5.98 -9.81 -9.69
N MET A 96 -5.78 -8.56 -10.12
CA MET A 96 -6.83 -7.73 -10.71
C MET A 96 -6.32 -6.92 -11.90
N PRO A 97 -6.90 -7.05 -13.10
CA PRO A 97 -6.71 -6.06 -14.15
C PRO A 97 -7.29 -4.70 -13.74
N VAL A 98 -6.62 -3.64 -14.19
CA VAL A 98 -7.00 -2.25 -14.02
C VAL A 98 -7.38 -1.68 -15.38
N PHE A 99 -8.58 -1.12 -15.46
CA PHE A 99 -9.09 -0.45 -16.64
C PHE A 99 -9.24 1.03 -16.37
N LEU A 100 -8.66 1.87 -17.23
CA LEU A 100 -8.86 3.31 -17.21
C LEU A 100 -10.07 3.65 -18.08
N GLY A 101 -11.21 3.98 -17.45
CA GLY A 101 -12.38 4.44 -18.19
C GLY A 101 -12.17 5.83 -18.78
N SER A 102 -12.32 5.99 -20.10
CA SER A 102 -12.58 7.31 -20.68
C SER A 102 -14.02 7.69 -20.34
N LYS A 103 -14.23 8.77 -19.56
CA LYS A 103 -15.59 9.29 -19.43
C LYS A 103 -16.10 9.72 -20.81
N ALA A 104 -17.32 9.26 -21.11
CA ALA A 104 -18.06 9.58 -22.31
C ALA A 104 -18.13 11.10 -22.57
N LYS A 105 -18.24 11.46 -23.84
CA LYS A 105 -18.46 12.82 -24.35
C LYS A 105 -19.59 13.51 -23.58
N SER A 106 -19.28 14.44 -22.68
CA SER A 106 -20.24 15.44 -22.21
C SER A 106 -19.78 16.85 -22.57
N SER A 107 -20.44 17.40 -23.58
CA SER A 107 -20.86 18.80 -23.70
C SER A 107 -19.94 19.89 -23.09
N LYS A 108 -19.35 20.70 -23.99
CA LYS A 108 -18.84 22.08 -23.79
C LYS A 108 -19.14 22.71 -22.41
N ARG A 109 -18.32 22.46 -21.38
CA ARG A 109 -18.09 23.39 -20.26
C ARG A 109 -16.67 23.24 -19.71
N LYS A 110 -16.15 24.38 -19.25
CA LYS A 110 -14.75 24.72 -18.98
C LYS A 110 -14.12 23.89 -17.85
N HIS A 111 -12.86 23.51 -18.07
CA HIS A 111 -11.77 23.36 -17.10
C HIS A 111 -12.14 22.76 -15.73
N VAL A 112 -12.42 21.46 -15.71
CA VAL A 112 -12.26 20.62 -14.51
C VAL A 112 -11.53 19.38 -14.99
N ASP A 113 -10.40 19.07 -14.36
CA ASP A 113 -9.58 17.91 -14.67
C ASP A 113 -10.45 16.65 -14.50
N SER A 114 -11.02 16.17 -15.60
CA SER A 114 -11.99 15.08 -15.59
C SER A 114 -11.22 13.78 -15.44
N GLY A 115 -10.74 13.52 -14.23
CA GLY A 115 -9.99 12.32 -13.88
C GLY A 115 -10.70 11.07 -14.42
N LYS A 116 -9.97 10.31 -15.24
CA LYS A 116 -10.41 8.99 -15.72
C LYS A 116 -10.65 8.12 -14.50
N ILE A 117 -11.81 7.48 -14.42
CA ILE A 117 -12.12 6.56 -13.31
C ILE A 117 -11.39 5.26 -13.61
N ALA A 118 -10.49 4.86 -12.72
CA ALA A 118 -9.88 3.53 -12.76
C ALA A 118 -10.84 2.52 -12.13
N THR A 119 -11.08 1.40 -12.80
CA THR A 119 -11.82 0.26 -12.25
C THR A 119 -10.88 -0.93 -12.16
N ALA A 120 -11.03 -1.74 -11.12
CA ALA A 120 -10.30 -3.00 -10.95
C ALA A 120 -11.31 -4.12 -10.74
N GLN A 121 -11.11 -5.25 -11.42
CA GLN A 121 -11.98 -6.42 -11.30
C GLN A 121 -11.18 -7.60 -10.77
N LEU A 122 -11.73 -8.37 -9.82
CA LEU A 122 -11.08 -9.60 -9.35
C LEU A 122 -11.00 -10.62 -10.49
N LEU A 123 -9.78 -10.96 -10.88
CA LEU A 123 -9.51 -11.97 -11.89
C LEU A 123 -9.15 -13.31 -11.24
N ALA A 124 -8.30 -13.28 -10.21
CA ALA A 124 -7.96 -14.47 -9.45
C ALA A 124 -7.72 -14.17 -7.98
N ARG A 125 -8.07 -15.13 -7.12
CA ARG A 125 -7.73 -15.12 -5.69
C ARG A 125 -7.06 -16.43 -5.29
N VAL A 126 -5.87 -16.35 -4.72
CA VAL A 126 -5.16 -17.52 -4.19
C VAL A 126 -5.07 -17.42 -2.67
N LYS A 127 -5.56 -18.44 -1.96
CA LYS A 127 -5.58 -18.47 -0.49
C LYS A 127 -4.42 -19.30 0.05
N CYS A 128 -3.89 -18.87 1.19
CA CYS A 128 -3.04 -19.70 2.03
C CYS A 128 -3.84 -20.81 2.70
N LYS A 129 -3.15 -21.82 3.24
CA LYS A 129 -3.83 -22.81 4.08
C LYS A 129 -4.27 -22.15 5.39
N LYS A 130 -5.36 -22.65 5.98
CA LYS A 130 -5.93 -22.16 7.24
C LYS A 130 -4.91 -22.26 8.38
N ALA A 131 -4.15 -21.18 8.62
CA ALA A 131 -3.17 -20.90 9.70
C ALA A 131 -1.94 -20.14 9.18
N GLU A 132 -1.66 -20.22 7.88
CA GLU A 132 -0.50 -19.57 7.26
C GLU A 132 -0.80 -18.10 6.94
N LYS A 133 0.15 -17.21 7.24
CA LYS A 133 0.11 -15.80 6.82
C LYS A 133 1.13 -15.53 5.72
N ILE A 134 0.73 -14.78 4.70
CA ILE A 134 1.62 -14.29 3.66
C ILE A 134 2.54 -13.23 4.26
N ILE A 135 3.84 -13.44 4.08
CA ILE A 135 4.90 -12.52 4.53
C ILE A 135 5.55 -11.75 3.39
N SER A 136 5.49 -12.29 2.17
CA SER A 136 6.06 -11.67 0.97
C SER A 136 5.31 -12.14 -0.26
N SER A 137 5.11 -11.25 -1.23
CA SER A 137 4.53 -11.57 -2.54
C SER A 137 5.18 -10.78 -3.66
N THR A 138 5.14 -11.35 -4.87
CA THR A 138 5.65 -10.70 -6.07
C THR A 138 4.84 -11.10 -7.30
N ILE A 139 4.71 -10.19 -8.26
CA ILE A 139 4.14 -10.44 -9.59
C ILE A 139 5.21 -10.13 -10.64
N SER A 140 5.28 -10.99 -11.66
CA SER A 140 6.19 -10.82 -12.80
C SER A 140 5.81 -9.63 -13.67
N ARG A 141 6.76 -9.09 -14.44
CA ARG A 141 6.51 -7.97 -15.35
C ARG A 141 5.49 -8.33 -16.44
N THR A 142 5.37 -9.60 -16.83
CA THR A 142 4.35 -10.03 -17.79
C THR A 142 2.95 -10.11 -17.17
N GLY A 143 2.81 -10.04 -15.84
CA GLY A 143 1.55 -10.21 -15.12
C GLY A 143 1.02 -11.66 -15.10
N VAL A 144 1.73 -12.59 -15.74
CA VAL A 144 1.30 -14.00 -15.89
C VAL A 144 1.75 -14.85 -14.70
N LEU A 145 2.97 -14.63 -14.22
CA LEU A 145 3.50 -15.34 -13.05
C LEU A 145 3.36 -14.46 -11.80
N PHE A 146 3.00 -15.09 -10.69
CA PHE A 146 3.02 -14.45 -9.38
C PHE A 146 3.32 -15.47 -8.29
N ALA A 147 3.90 -15.00 -7.19
CA ALA A 147 4.34 -15.85 -6.10
C ALA A 147 4.02 -15.22 -4.75
N PHE A 148 3.84 -16.06 -3.74
CA PHE A 148 3.91 -15.64 -2.35
C PHE A 148 4.75 -16.62 -1.53
N SER A 149 5.31 -16.11 -0.44
CA SER A 149 5.78 -16.94 0.65
C SER A 149 4.92 -16.70 1.87
N ASP A 150 4.53 -17.80 2.49
CA ASP A 150 4.04 -17.81 3.87
C ASP A 150 5.18 -18.17 4.83
N HIS A 151 4.89 -18.38 6.11
CA HIS A 151 5.88 -18.82 7.11
C HIS A 151 6.39 -20.27 6.92
N VAL A 152 5.91 -20.99 5.90
CA VAL A 152 6.28 -22.38 5.63
C VAL A 152 7.16 -22.45 4.38
N LYS A 153 6.70 -21.91 3.24
CA LYS A 153 7.43 -21.97 1.97
C LYS A 153 6.93 -20.98 0.92
N PRO A 154 7.76 -20.65 -0.09
CA PRO A 154 7.31 -20.00 -1.30
C PRO A 154 6.42 -20.91 -2.15
N ARG A 155 5.50 -20.28 -2.89
CA ARG A 155 4.59 -20.91 -3.85
C ARG A 155 4.52 -20.02 -5.09
N LEU A 156 4.67 -20.62 -6.26
CA LEU A 156 4.61 -19.96 -7.55
C LEU A 156 3.33 -20.38 -8.29
N PHE A 157 2.72 -19.42 -8.97
CA PHE A 157 1.49 -19.60 -9.71
C PHE A 157 1.62 -18.98 -11.10
N GLU A 158 0.90 -19.57 -12.05
CA GLU A 158 0.78 -19.10 -13.42
C GLU A 158 -0.70 -18.83 -13.72
N LEU A 159 -0.96 -17.70 -14.35
CA LEU A 159 -2.27 -17.28 -14.77
C LEU A 159 -2.48 -17.59 -16.25
N LYS A 160 -3.39 -18.52 -16.55
CA LYS A 160 -3.66 -18.98 -17.92
C LYS A 160 -5.04 -18.53 -18.40
N ASN A 161 -5.09 -18.08 -19.64
CA ASN A 161 -6.35 -17.84 -20.32
C ASN A 161 -6.82 -19.13 -20.98
N VAL A 162 -7.96 -19.67 -20.56
CA VAL A 162 -8.56 -20.83 -21.20
C VAL A 162 -9.53 -20.31 -22.26
N THR A 163 -9.01 -20.08 -23.46
CA THR A 163 -9.82 -19.83 -24.67
C THR A 163 -9.90 -21.11 -25.50
N GLY A 164 -11.05 -21.79 -25.50
CA GLY A 164 -11.28 -23.00 -26.31
C GLY A 164 -12.74 -23.47 -26.44
N SER A 165 -13.31 -23.23 -27.63
CA SER A 165 -14.43 -23.90 -28.33
C SER A 165 -15.76 -24.19 -27.60
N GLY A 166 -16.42 -23.18 -27.06
CA GLY A 166 -17.83 -23.27 -26.67
C GLY A 166 -18.45 -21.89 -26.55
N VAL A 167 -19.68 -21.73 -27.02
CA VAL A 167 -20.44 -20.47 -26.87
C VAL A 167 -20.68 -20.23 -25.38
N GLY A 168 -19.87 -19.34 -24.78
CA GLY A 168 -20.10 -18.80 -23.44
C GLY A 168 -18.90 -18.87 -22.49
N LYS A 169 -18.15 -17.74 -22.45
CA LYS A 169 -17.19 -17.31 -21.41
C LYS A 169 -15.81 -18.01 -21.42
N GLY A 170 -14.83 -17.35 -22.05
CA GLY A 170 -13.42 -17.56 -21.72
C GLY A 170 -13.17 -17.25 -20.24
N GLY A 171 -12.37 -18.10 -19.59
CA GLY A 171 -12.10 -18.03 -18.15
C GLY A 171 -10.61 -18.02 -17.86
N TRP A 172 -10.22 -17.31 -16.80
CA TRP A 172 -8.86 -17.36 -16.27
C TRP A 172 -8.73 -18.49 -15.27
N VAL A 173 -7.66 -19.28 -15.41
CA VAL A 173 -7.32 -20.36 -14.49
C VAL A 173 -5.97 -20.07 -13.85
N VAL A 174 -5.85 -20.41 -12.57
CA VAL A 174 -4.59 -20.31 -11.83
C VAL A 174 -4.01 -21.71 -11.66
N ASP A 175 -2.86 -21.93 -12.27
CA ASP A 175 -2.09 -23.15 -12.11
C ASP A 175 -1.00 -22.95 -11.06
N LYS A 176 -0.82 -23.95 -10.19
CA LYS A 176 0.27 -23.95 -9.23
C LYS A 176 1.51 -24.58 -9.86
N MET A 177 2.59 -23.82 -9.93
CA MET A 177 3.87 -24.26 -10.46
C MET A 177 4.69 -24.95 -9.38
N GLN A 178 5.46 -25.97 -9.78
CA GLN A 178 6.37 -26.65 -8.86
C GLN A 178 7.65 -25.82 -8.69
N LEU A 179 7.99 -25.57 -7.43
CA LEU A 179 9.27 -25.01 -7.02
C LEU A 179 10.19 -26.13 -6.52
N PRO A 180 11.52 -25.92 -6.51
CA PRO A 180 12.46 -26.86 -5.90
C PRO A 180 12.04 -27.25 -4.47
N ALA A 181 12.13 -28.55 -4.15
CA ALA A 181 11.50 -29.14 -2.96
C ALA A 181 12.05 -28.67 -1.60
N LYS A 182 13.13 -27.87 -1.57
CA LYS A 182 13.86 -27.50 -0.35
C LYS A 182 14.08 -25.99 -0.20
N LEU A 183 13.21 -25.16 -0.76
CA LEU A 183 13.28 -23.72 -0.53
C LEU A 183 12.76 -23.36 0.87
N PRO A 184 13.52 -22.60 1.67
CA PRO A 184 13.00 -22.04 2.92
C PRO A 184 11.92 -20.99 2.59
N PHE A 185 11.10 -20.63 3.57
CA PHE A 185 10.24 -19.46 3.41
C PHE A 185 11.09 -18.20 3.13
N ALA A 186 10.50 -17.29 2.37
CA ALA A 186 11.15 -16.11 1.85
C ALA A 186 10.62 -14.85 2.53
N HIS A 187 11.53 -13.98 2.98
CA HIS A 187 11.17 -12.66 3.49
C HIS A 187 11.07 -11.63 2.36
N CYS A 188 11.69 -11.90 1.21
CA CYS A 188 11.61 -11.09 0.00
C CYS A 188 11.68 -11.99 -1.24
N MET A 189 10.91 -11.64 -2.27
CA MET A 189 10.95 -12.29 -3.57
C MET A 189 10.79 -11.26 -4.67
N VAL A 190 11.45 -11.49 -5.80
CA VAL A 190 11.35 -10.61 -6.96
C VAL A 190 11.54 -11.40 -8.25
N PHE A 191 10.79 -11.07 -9.29
CA PHE A 191 11.07 -11.58 -10.63
C PHE A 191 12.18 -10.77 -11.30
N SER A 192 13.00 -11.44 -12.11
CA SER A 192 13.89 -10.74 -13.04
C SER A 192 13.08 -9.88 -14.02
N ASN A 193 13.73 -8.88 -14.61
CA ASN A 193 13.06 -7.91 -15.49
C ASN A 193 12.38 -8.56 -16.70
N ASP A 194 12.97 -9.62 -17.24
CA ASP A 194 12.45 -10.44 -18.33
C ASP A 194 11.44 -11.52 -17.85
N SER A 195 11.14 -11.56 -16.56
CA SER A 195 10.26 -12.54 -15.91
C SER A 195 10.72 -14.00 -16.00
N SER A 196 11.97 -14.27 -16.40
CA SER A 196 12.50 -15.63 -16.58
C SER A 196 12.98 -16.30 -15.28
N ARG A 197 13.27 -15.51 -14.24
CA ARG A 197 13.77 -16.00 -12.95
C ARG A 197 12.95 -15.43 -11.81
N LEU A 198 12.65 -16.26 -10.81
CA LEU A 198 12.18 -15.83 -9.51
C LEU A 198 13.36 -15.88 -8.53
N ILE A 199 13.77 -14.71 -8.04
CA ILE A 199 14.85 -14.57 -7.05
C ILE A 199 14.22 -14.55 -5.66
N ILE A 200 14.77 -15.35 -4.75
CA ILE A 200 14.19 -15.60 -3.43
C ILE A 200 15.25 -15.33 -2.36
N ALA A 201 14.95 -14.39 -1.46
CA ALA A 201 15.74 -14.17 -0.25
C ALA A 201 15.19 -15.06 0.87
N GLY A 202 15.88 -16.18 1.11
CA GLY A 202 15.48 -17.20 2.07
C GLY A 202 15.71 -16.75 3.52
N HIS A 203 14.92 -17.29 4.44
CA HIS A 203 15.15 -17.12 5.88
C HIS A 203 16.49 -17.68 6.36
N ASP A 204 17.07 -18.63 5.64
CA ASP A 204 18.38 -19.21 5.92
C ASP A 204 19.56 -18.32 5.50
N LYS A 205 19.29 -17.04 5.19
CA LYS A 205 20.27 -16.01 4.79
C LYS A 205 20.93 -16.29 3.43
N LYS A 206 20.29 -17.09 2.58
CA LYS A 206 20.74 -17.35 1.21
C LYS A 206 19.82 -16.73 0.17
N ILE A 207 20.38 -16.51 -1.02
CA ILE A 207 19.64 -16.08 -2.21
C ILE A 207 19.56 -17.29 -3.14
N TYR A 208 18.34 -17.57 -3.60
CA TYR A 208 18.03 -18.62 -4.58
C TYR A 208 17.52 -18.00 -5.88
#